data_AF-A0A9P0KVL6-F1
#
_entry.id   AF-A0A9P0KVL6-F1
#
_cell.length_a   1.000
_cell.length_b   1.000
_cell.length_c   1.000
_cell.angle_alpha   90.00
_cell.angle_beta   90.00
_cell.angle_gamma   90.00
#
_symmetry.space_group_name_H-M   'P 1'
#
loop_
_entity.id
_entity.type
_entity.pdbx_description
1 polymer ?
#
loop_
_entity_poly.entity_id
_entity_poly.type
_entity_poly.pdbx_seq_one_letter_code
_entity_poly.pdbx_strand_id
1 'polypeptide(L)'
;MMVLRKKSEDEKQKLTKKLEYLRNKYDSYKYAEVKEAEKKTGEMEKIQQQIKTINEEAQKYRDEQATQEEALKSLAEGLMGLYLCLNPLGMPDTRAIVTLQKVKDELKVVMRKLEPDRSHLEIKPEDLILSIEDPEEKWLPGSYSSLIRTTPVSQPGTSPAPPAPVSDDEEEVPSRGYLKRQAQLVIDAKLRRKNVRLQLPKR
;
A
#
# COMPACT_ATOMS: atom_id res chain seq x y z
N MET A 1 -72.52 12.28 -44.13
CA MET A 1 -72.36 11.56 -42.84
C MET A 1 -71.06 10.75 -42.74
N MET A 2 -70.73 9.85 -43.68
CA MET A 2 -69.50 9.03 -43.59
C MET A 2 -68.17 9.82 -43.60
N VAL A 3 -68.08 10.89 -44.40
CA VAL A 3 -66.83 11.69 -44.52
C VAL A 3 -66.47 12.41 -43.20
N LEU A 4 -67.47 12.87 -42.45
CA LEU A 4 -67.28 13.52 -41.16
C LEU A 4 -66.82 12.53 -40.08
N ARG A 5 -67.38 11.31 -40.07
CA ARG A 5 -66.93 10.24 -39.15
C ARG A 5 -65.48 9.85 -39.41
N LYS A 6 -65.10 9.70 -40.68
CA LYS A 6 -63.71 9.37 -41.06
C LYS A 6 -62.72 10.45 -40.65
N LYS A 7 -63.04 11.73 -40.87
CA LYS A 7 -62.21 12.85 -40.39
C LYS A 7 -62.04 12.85 -38.87
N SER A 8 -63.13 12.62 -38.14
CA SER A 8 -63.10 12.52 -36.68
C SER A 8 -62.25 11.35 -36.19
N GLU A 9 -62.32 10.21 -36.88
CA GLU A 9 -61.53 9.02 -36.55
C GLU A 9 -60.03 9.21 -36.85
N ASP A 10 -59.70 9.86 -37.96
CA ASP A 10 -58.32 10.23 -38.31
C ASP A 10 -57.74 11.23 -37.30
N GLU A 11 -58.52 12.23 -36.87
CA GLU A 11 -58.12 13.18 -35.83
C GLU A 11 -57.92 12.50 -34.48
N LYS A 12 -58.83 11.60 -34.10
CA LYS A 12 -58.69 10.78 -32.90
C LYS A 12 -57.39 9.99 -32.94
N GLN A 13 -57.09 9.30 -34.04
CA GLN A 13 -55.83 8.56 -34.20
C GLN A 13 -54.59 9.45 -34.14
N LYS A 14 -54.63 10.66 -34.73
CA LYS A 14 -53.52 11.62 -34.62
C LYS A 14 -53.28 12.05 -33.19
N LEU A 15 -54.35 12.31 -32.44
CA LEU A 15 -54.27 12.70 -31.04
C LEU A 15 -53.74 11.55 -30.17
N THR A 16 -54.18 10.30 -30.37
CA THR A 16 -53.62 9.15 -29.64
C THR A 16 -52.14 8.96 -29.94
N LYS A 17 -51.73 9.04 -31.21
CA LYS A 17 -50.30 8.95 -31.57
C LYS A 17 -49.48 10.06 -30.92
N LYS A 18 -50.00 11.28 -30.86
CA LYS A 18 -49.32 12.42 -30.21
C LYS A 18 -49.26 12.23 -28.70
N LEU A 19 -50.32 11.73 -28.07
CA LEU A 19 -50.35 11.39 -26.65
C LEU A 19 -49.33 10.31 -26.31
N GLU A 20 -49.28 9.23 -27.09
CA GLU A 20 -48.34 8.13 -26.93
C GLU A 20 -46.89 8.59 -27.13
N TYR A 21 -46.64 9.42 -28.16
CA TYR A 21 -45.33 10.04 -28.36
C TYR A 21 -44.89 10.90 -27.16
N LEU A 22 -45.77 11.77 -26.67
CA LEU A 22 -45.48 12.64 -25.53
C LEU A 22 -45.28 11.82 -24.25
N ARG A 23 -46.06 10.76 -24.05
CA ARG A 23 -45.93 9.84 -22.92
C ARG A 23 -44.59 9.10 -22.95
N ASN A 24 -44.22 8.53 -24.10
CA ASN A 24 -42.92 7.86 -24.27
C ASN A 24 -41.76 8.83 -24.03
N LYS A 25 -41.89 10.09 -24.49
CA LYS A 25 -40.88 11.12 -24.26
C LYS A 25 -40.78 11.50 -22.77
N TYR A 26 -41.92 11.63 -22.09
CA TYR A 26 -41.96 11.88 -20.65
C TYR A 26 -41.33 10.74 -19.85
N ASP A 27 -41.68 9.50 -20.16
CA ASP A 27 -41.11 8.32 -19.52
C ASP A 27 -39.60 8.26 -19.76
N SER A 28 -39.14 8.55 -20.99
CA SER A 28 -37.70 8.63 -21.30
C SER A 28 -36.97 9.69 -20.45
N TYR A 29 -37.55 10.86 -20.22
CA TYR A 29 -36.93 11.88 -19.37
C TYR A 29 -36.88 11.43 -17.91
N LYS A 30 -37.97 10.83 -17.41
CA LYS A 30 -38.02 10.29 -16.05
C LYS A 30 -36.93 9.25 -15.81
N TYR A 31 -36.74 8.31 -16.75
CA TYR A 31 -35.68 7.30 -16.61
C TYR A 31 -34.28 7.91 -16.71
N ALA A 32 -34.08 8.93 -17.55
CA ALA A 32 -32.80 9.62 -17.65
C ALA A 32 -32.45 10.34 -16.35
N GLU A 33 -33.42 11.02 -15.73
CA GLU A 33 -33.26 11.71 -14.44
C GLU A 33 -32.94 10.75 -13.30
N VAL A 34 -33.68 9.63 -13.19
CA VAL A 34 -33.40 8.59 -12.19
C VAL A 34 -32.00 8.02 -12.37
N LYS A 35 -31.60 7.72 -13.60
CA LYS A 35 -30.26 7.18 -13.89
C LYS A 35 -29.15 8.18 -13.56
N GLU A 36 -29.37 9.46 -13.80
CA GLU A 36 -28.43 10.51 -13.43
C GLU A 36 -28.32 10.65 -11.91
N ALA A 37 -29.45 10.59 -11.19
CA ALA A 37 -29.49 10.62 -9.74
C ALA A 37 -28.76 9.41 -9.14
N GLU A 38 -29.02 8.20 -9.62
CA GLU A 38 -28.32 6.98 -9.18
C GLU A 38 -26.81 7.07 -9.42
N LYS A 39 -26.40 7.60 -10.57
CA LYS A 39 -24.98 7.81 -10.88
C LYS A 39 -24.34 8.80 -9.89
N LYS A 40 -25.00 9.93 -9.63
CA LYS A 40 -24.52 10.93 -8.66
C LYS A 40 -24.42 10.35 -7.26
N THR A 41 -25.40 9.57 -6.83
CA THR A 41 -25.37 8.89 -5.52
C THR A 41 -24.20 7.91 -5.44
N GLY A 42 -24.00 7.08 -6.46
CA GLY A 42 -22.87 6.14 -6.48
C GLY A 42 -21.50 6.82 -6.52
N GLU A 43 -21.37 7.97 -7.21
CA GLU A 43 -20.16 8.78 -7.17
C GLU A 43 -19.93 9.41 -5.78
N MET A 44 -20.99 9.89 -5.13
CA MET A 44 -20.94 10.43 -3.77
C MET A 44 -20.49 9.36 -2.76
N GLU A 45 -21.03 8.15 -2.84
CA GLU A 45 -20.65 7.04 -1.97
C GLU A 45 -19.16 6.67 -2.12
N LYS A 46 -18.65 6.66 -3.36
CA LYS A 46 -17.22 6.43 -3.61
C LYS A 46 -16.34 7.50 -2.98
N ILE A 47 -16.70 8.78 -3.13
CA ILE A 47 -15.96 9.88 -2.53
C ILE A 47 -16.02 9.79 -1.00
N GLN A 48 -17.19 9.47 -0.42
CA GLN A 48 -17.31 9.28 1.02
C GLN A 48 -16.45 8.13 1.53
N GLN A 49 -16.41 7.00 0.82
CA GLN A 49 -15.52 5.89 1.16
C GLN A 49 -14.06 6.30 1.11
N GLN A 50 -13.63 7.00 0.05
CA GLN A 50 -12.26 7.50 -0.05
C GLN A 50 -11.89 8.45 1.09
N ILE A 51 -12.77 9.41 1.42
CA ILE A 51 -12.57 10.31 2.57
C ILE A 51 -12.44 9.51 3.87
N LYS A 52 -13.27 8.48 4.05
CA LYS A 52 -13.22 7.64 5.24
C LYS A 52 -11.89 6.91 5.33
N THR A 53 -11.43 6.28 4.26
CA THR A 53 -10.14 5.58 4.21
C THR A 53 -8.97 6.51 4.50
N ILE A 54 -8.93 7.69 3.86
CA ILE A 54 -7.88 8.69 4.09
C ILE A 54 -7.87 9.15 5.55
N ASN A 55 -9.04 9.38 6.15
CA ASN A 55 -9.13 9.78 7.55
C ASN A 55 -8.69 8.67 8.51
N GLU A 56 -9.06 7.40 8.22
CA GLU A 56 -8.61 6.25 9.00
C GLU A 56 -7.09 6.07 8.94
N GLU A 57 -6.49 6.20 7.76
CA GLU A 57 -5.03 6.17 7.59
C GLU A 57 -4.35 7.34 8.31
N ALA A 58 -4.86 8.57 8.13
CA ALA A 58 -4.32 9.75 8.81
C ALA A 58 -4.42 9.64 10.34
N GLN A 59 -5.44 8.95 10.85
CA GLN A 59 -5.57 8.68 12.28
C GLN A 59 -4.51 7.68 12.75
N LYS A 60 -4.32 6.57 12.03
CA LYS A 60 -3.27 5.58 12.34
C LYS A 60 -1.88 6.23 12.39
N TYR A 61 -1.55 7.07 11.40
CA TYR A 61 -0.27 7.78 11.41
C TYR A 61 -0.11 8.72 12.61
N ARG A 62 -1.19 9.40 13.03
CA ARG A 62 -1.16 10.25 14.23
C ARG A 62 -0.99 9.45 15.51
N ASP A 63 -1.64 8.29 15.62
CA ASP A 63 -1.52 7.41 16.76
C ASP A 63 -0.10 6.83 16.84
N GLU A 64 0.46 6.34 15.72
CA GLU A 64 1.84 5.88 15.64
C GLU A 64 2.83 6.99 16.00
N GLN A 65 2.66 8.19 15.46
CA GLN A 65 3.50 9.33 15.81
C GLN A 65 3.43 9.67 17.31
N ALA A 66 2.24 9.65 17.91
CA ALA A 66 2.08 9.90 19.34
C ALA A 66 2.81 8.85 20.19
N THR A 67 2.74 7.56 19.81
CA THR A 67 3.49 6.50 20.51
C THR A 67 5.01 6.66 20.38
N GLN A 68 5.50 7.08 19.20
CA GLN A 68 6.92 7.37 19.00
C GLN A 68 7.38 8.57 19.83
N GLU A 69 6.59 9.63 19.88
CA GLU A 69 6.87 10.82 20.70
C GLU A 69 6.89 10.49 22.20
N GLU A 70 5.99 9.62 22.67
CA GLU A 70 5.97 9.14 24.05
C GLU A 70 7.22 8.30 24.37
N ALA A 71 7.60 7.37 23.48
CA ALA A 71 8.83 6.60 23.64
C ALA A 71 10.08 7.50 23.67
N LEU A 72 10.14 8.52 22.82
CA LEU A 72 11.23 9.50 22.80
C LEU A 72 11.29 10.33 24.09
N LYS A 73 10.13 10.75 24.63
CA LYS A 73 10.06 11.45 25.92
C LYS A 73 10.57 10.57 27.06
N SER A 74 10.09 9.32 27.13
CA SER A 74 10.55 8.35 28.13
C SER A 74 12.06 8.11 28.06
N LEU A 75 12.61 7.96 26.84
CA LEU A 75 14.06 7.83 26.65
C LEU A 75 14.82 9.08 27.10
N ALA A 76 14.31 10.28 26.80
CA ALA A 76 14.93 11.53 27.22
C ALA A 76 14.91 11.69 28.74
N GLU A 77 13.81 11.33 29.40
CA GLU A 77 13.69 11.32 30.86
C GLU A 77 14.65 10.29 31.49
N GLY A 78 14.73 9.08 30.94
CA GLY A 78 15.67 8.05 31.40
C GLY A 78 17.13 8.50 31.26
N LEU A 79 17.47 9.14 30.14
CA LEU A 79 18.81 9.69 29.92
C LEU A 79 19.14 10.84 30.88
N MET A 80 18.16 11.70 31.16
CA MET A 80 18.29 12.77 32.15
C MET A 80 18.49 12.20 33.56
N GLY A 81 17.73 11.16 33.92
CA GLY A 81 17.91 10.44 35.17
C GLY A 81 19.31 9.84 35.30
N LEU A 82 19.80 9.19 34.25
CA LEU A 82 21.17 8.63 34.21
C LEU A 82 22.24 9.72 34.37
N TYR A 83 22.07 10.86 33.70
CA TYR A 83 22.98 11.99 33.85
C TYR A 83 23.02 12.52 35.29
N LEU A 84 21.85 12.70 35.92
CA LEU A 84 21.78 13.16 37.31
C LEU A 84 22.35 12.15 38.31
N CYS A 85 22.26 10.84 38.03
CA CYS A 85 22.94 9.82 38.83
C CYS A 85 24.48 9.95 38.78
N LEU A 86 25.03 10.38 37.64
CA LEU A 86 26.47 10.58 37.47
C LEU A 86 26.94 11.95 37.98
N ASN A 87 26.13 12.99 37.77
CA ASN A 87 26.42 14.35 38.19
C ASN A 87 25.15 15.01 38.79
N PRO A 88 24.92 14.88 40.11
CA PRO A 88 23.69 15.32 40.78
C PRO A 88 23.53 16.85 40.85
N LEU A 89 24.59 17.61 40.57
CA LEU A 89 24.56 19.07 40.49
C LEU A 89 24.56 19.57 39.02
N GLY A 90 24.58 18.65 38.07
CA GLY A 90 24.59 18.95 36.64
C GLY A 90 23.23 19.45 36.17
N MET A 91 23.23 20.46 35.30
CA MET A 91 22.03 20.92 34.62
C MET A 91 21.84 20.10 33.33
N PRO A 92 20.76 19.30 33.23
CA PRO A 92 20.51 18.52 32.03
C PRO A 92 20.20 19.44 30.84
N ASP A 93 20.64 19.03 29.65
CA ASP A 93 20.41 19.78 28.43
C ASP A 93 19.06 19.40 27.80
N THR A 94 18.43 20.34 27.08
CA THR A 94 17.13 20.09 26.42
C THR A 94 17.27 19.12 25.25
N ARG A 95 18.47 18.98 24.69
CA ARG A 95 18.76 18.06 23.57
C ARG A 95 19.34 16.75 24.09
N ALA A 96 18.62 15.64 23.87
CA ALA A 96 19.04 14.30 24.31
C ALA A 96 20.46 13.91 23.85
N ILE A 97 20.85 14.26 22.62
CA ILE A 97 22.20 13.96 22.09
C ILE A 97 23.30 14.63 22.92
N VAL A 98 23.08 15.88 23.33
CA VAL A 98 24.05 16.63 24.12
C VAL A 98 24.14 16.04 25.53
N THR A 99 23.00 15.66 26.12
CA THR A 99 22.96 14.96 27.42
C THR A 99 23.70 13.62 27.35
N LEU A 100 23.56 12.85 26.27
CA LEU A 100 24.27 11.59 26.09
C LEU A 100 25.79 11.78 26.02
N GLN A 101 26.24 12.83 25.31
CA GLN A 101 27.67 13.15 25.24
C GLN A 101 28.21 13.55 26.61
N LYS A 102 27.47 14.35 27.40
CA LYS A 102 27.84 14.69 28.79
C LYS A 102 27.91 13.45 29.68
N VAL A 103 26.93 12.55 29.60
CA VAL A 103 26.93 11.25 30.31
C VAL A 103 28.19 10.46 30.00
N LYS A 104 28.55 10.35 28.72
CA LYS A 104 29.77 9.65 28.27
C LYS A 104 31.03 10.26 28.86
N ASP A 105 31.13 11.58 28.86
CA ASP A 105 32.33 12.28 29.34
C ASP A 105 32.45 12.21 30.87
N GLU A 106 31.34 12.34 31.61
CA GLU A 106 31.29 12.15 33.07
C GLU A 106 31.62 10.71 33.45
N LEU A 107 31.06 9.72 32.73
CA LEU A 107 31.37 8.31 32.98
C LEU A 107 32.86 8.01 32.79
N LYS A 108 33.52 8.60 31.78
CA LYS A 108 34.99 8.48 31.62
C LYS A 108 35.76 9.07 32.80
N VAL A 109 35.26 10.15 33.41
CA VAL A 109 35.89 10.74 34.61
C VAL A 109 35.72 9.81 35.81
N VAL A 110 34.51 9.27 36.02
CA VAL A 110 34.23 8.32 37.10
C VAL A 110 35.04 7.03 36.95
N MET A 111 35.09 6.45 35.75
CA MET A 111 35.86 5.23 35.47
C MET A 111 37.36 5.43 35.73
N ARG A 112 37.94 6.57 35.34
CA ARG A 112 39.35 6.92 35.65
C ARG A 112 39.62 7.05 37.15
N LYS A 113 38.63 7.51 37.93
CA LYS A 113 38.75 7.60 39.40
C LYS A 113 38.62 6.24 40.07
N LEU A 114 37.84 5.32 39.50
CA LEU A 114 37.55 4.01 40.09
C LEU A 114 38.67 2.98 39.82
N GLU A 115 39.32 3.06 38.66
CA GLU A 115 40.46 2.19 38.30
C GLU A 115 41.65 3.02 37.77
N PRO A 116 42.46 3.64 38.66
CA PRO A 116 43.61 4.46 38.23
C PRO A 116 44.69 3.67 37.46
N ASP A 117 44.77 2.34 37.65
CA ASP A 117 45.78 1.46 37.04
C ASP A 117 45.37 0.83 35.68
N ARG A 118 44.14 1.07 35.18
CA ARG A 118 43.68 0.58 33.85
C ARG A 118 43.78 1.62 32.73
N SER A 119 44.78 2.49 32.77
CA SER A 119 45.04 3.54 31.78
C SER A 119 45.36 3.06 30.35
N HIS A 120 45.22 1.76 30.06
CA HIS A 120 45.48 1.13 28.77
C HIS A 120 44.22 0.57 28.06
N LEU A 121 43.03 0.69 28.64
CA LEU A 121 41.78 0.40 27.91
C LEU A 121 41.33 1.66 27.15
N GLU A 122 42.15 2.11 26.20
CA GLU A 122 41.58 2.73 25.01
C GLU A 122 40.69 1.68 24.37
N ILE A 123 39.37 1.84 24.50
CA ILE A 123 38.42 1.07 23.70
C ILE A 123 38.75 1.46 22.25
N LYS A 124 39.55 0.62 21.58
CA LYS A 124 39.80 0.77 20.15
C LYS A 124 38.43 0.61 19.47
N PRO A 125 38.16 1.31 18.35
CA PRO A 125 36.93 1.10 17.59
C PRO A 125 36.77 -0.37 17.14
N GLU A 126 37.86 -1.13 17.15
CA GLU A 126 37.94 -2.58 16.93
C GLU A 126 37.20 -3.39 18.03
N ASP A 127 37.25 -2.95 19.30
CA ASP A 127 36.57 -3.60 20.44
C ASP A 127 35.09 -3.19 20.57
N LEU A 128 34.67 -2.14 19.85
CA LEU A 128 33.27 -1.72 19.76
C LEU A 128 32.47 -2.57 18.76
N ILE A 129 33.17 -3.39 17.97
CA ILE A 129 32.58 -4.51 17.25
C ILE A 129 32.41 -5.62 18.30
N LEU A 130 31.39 -5.50 19.14
CA LEU A 130 30.66 -6.70 19.52
C LEU A 130 30.29 -7.34 18.21
N SER A 131 31.04 -8.38 17.83
CA SER A 131 30.61 -9.32 16.82
C SER A 131 29.26 -9.80 17.33
N ILE A 132 28.19 -9.22 16.79
CA ILE A 132 26.86 -9.82 16.84
C ILE A 132 27.00 -11.04 15.94
N GLU A 133 27.75 -12.04 16.40
CA GLU A 133 27.50 -13.40 16.05
C GLU A 133 26.14 -13.68 16.67
N ASP A 134 25.11 -13.66 15.83
CA ASP A 134 23.76 -14.10 16.17
C ASP A 134 23.88 -15.35 17.05
N PRO A 135 23.56 -15.28 18.35
CA PRO A 135 23.64 -16.45 19.22
C PRO A 135 22.52 -17.46 18.93
N GLU A 136 21.79 -17.31 17.82
CA GLU A 136 20.69 -18.20 17.43
C GLU A 136 21.13 -19.49 16.74
N GLU A 137 22.36 -19.62 16.25
CA GLU A 137 22.75 -20.79 15.44
C GLU A 137 23.11 -22.06 16.25
N LYS A 138 23.22 -21.98 17.58
CA LYS A 138 23.66 -23.13 18.42
C LYS A 138 22.56 -23.85 19.21
N TRP A 139 21.31 -23.41 19.11
CA TRP A 139 20.22 -23.99 19.93
C TRP A 139 19.65 -25.31 19.40
N LEU A 140 19.98 -25.70 18.17
CA LEU A 140 19.42 -26.89 17.55
C LEU A 140 20.45 -28.05 17.54
N PRO A 141 20.08 -29.25 18.01
CA PRO A 141 20.89 -30.45 17.83
C PRO A 141 21.25 -30.62 16.35
N GLY A 142 22.46 -31.11 16.03
CA GLY A 142 23.00 -31.11 14.66
C GLY A 142 22.08 -31.72 13.58
N SER A 143 21.18 -32.63 13.96
CA SER A 143 20.13 -33.20 13.11
C SER A 143 19.09 -32.21 12.60
N TYR A 144 18.94 -31.04 13.23
CA TYR A 144 17.94 -30.02 12.90
C TYR A 144 18.53 -28.77 12.24
N SER A 145 19.85 -28.65 12.16
CA SER A 145 20.54 -27.53 11.50
C SER A 145 20.15 -27.40 10.02
N SER A 146 19.84 -28.52 9.35
CA SER A 146 19.42 -28.57 7.95
C SER A 146 17.98 -28.11 7.70
N LEU A 147 17.18 -27.88 8.75
CA LEU A 147 15.82 -27.35 8.61
C LEU A 147 15.78 -25.82 8.53
N ILE A 148 16.86 -25.13 8.92
CA ILE A 148 16.96 -23.68 8.74
C ILE A 148 17.26 -23.45 7.26
N ARG A 149 16.24 -23.01 6.51
CA ARG A 149 16.43 -22.51 5.14
C ARG A 149 17.19 -21.20 5.21
N THR A 150 18.51 -21.28 5.07
CA THR A 150 19.30 -20.12 4.65
C THR A 150 18.84 -19.75 3.24
N THR A 151 18.28 -18.56 3.07
CA THR A 151 17.99 -18.01 1.75
C THR A 151 19.33 -17.81 1.04
N PRO A 152 19.61 -18.51 -0.07
CA PRO A 152 20.86 -18.31 -0.78
C PRO A 152 20.89 -16.90 -1.35
N VAL A 153 21.96 -16.17 -1.07
CA VAL A 153 22.27 -14.88 -1.68
C VAL A 153 22.18 -15.02 -3.20
N SER A 154 21.37 -14.16 -3.81
CA SER A 154 21.08 -14.21 -5.25
C SER A 154 22.35 -14.01 -6.08
N GLN A 155 22.79 -15.05 -6.78
CA GLN A 155 23.77 -14.91 -7.85
C GLN A 155 23.08 -14.38 -9.13
N PRO A 156 23.71 -13.44 -9.87
CA PRO A 156 23.15 -12.94 -11.11
C PRO A 156 23.45 -13.96 -12.23
N GLY A 157 22.47 -14.80 -12.58
CA GLY A 157 22.64 -15.76 -13.67
C GLY A 157 21.45 -16.67 -13.92
N THR A 158 20.61 -16.29 -14.89
CA THR A 158 19.75 -17.10 -15.76
C THR A 158 19.20 -18.48 -15.29
N SER A 159 17.85 -18.52 -15.17
CA SER A 159 16.93 -19.67 -15.37
C SER A 159 16.58 -20.58 -14.16
N PRO A 160 15.43 -21.31 -14.19
CA PRO A 160 14.15 -20.86 -13.65
C PRO A 160 13.74 -21.64 -12.39
N ALA A 161 13.20 -20.93 -11.38
CA ALA A 161 12.71 -21.53 -10.14
C ALA A 161 11.19 -21.85 -10.18
N PRO A 162 10.70 -22.84 -9.40
CA PRO A 162 9.31 -23.30 -9.39
C PRO A 162 8.37 -22.32 -8.63
N PRO A 163 7.04 -22.37 -8.86
CA PRO A 163 6.12 -21.39 -8.31
C PRO A 163 5.93 -21.58 -6.79
N ALA A 164 6.15 -20.49 -6.04
CA ALA A 164 5.80 -20.37 -4.62
C ALA A 164 4.31 -19.99 -4.46
N PRO A 165 3.68 -20.36 -3.33
CA PRO A 165 2.24 -20.21 -3.12
C PRO A 165 1.81 -18.75 -2.95
N VAL A 166 0.62 -18.48 -3.48
CA VAL A 166 -0.07 -17.19 -3.59
C VAL A 166 -0.40 -16.56 -2.24
N SER A 167 0.05 -15.32 -2.05
CA SER A 167 -0.45 -14.36 -1.06
C SER A 167 -1.35 -13.39 -1.83
N ASP A 168 -2.58 -13.21 -1.35
CA ASP A 168 -3.77 -12.81 -2.11
C ASP A 168 -4.22 -11.36 -1.81
N ASP A 169 -3.28 -10.42 -1.61
CA ASP A 169 -3.62 -9.07 -1.11
C ASP A 169 -2.90 -7.88 -1.79
N GLU A 170 -2.36 -8.06 -3.00
CA GLU A 170 -2.03 -6.92 -3.87
C GLU A 170 -2.80 -7.04 -5.17
N GLU A 171 -3.52 -5.98 -5.54
CA GLU A 171 -4.22 -5.81 -6.80
C GLU A 171 -3.24 -6.09 -7.96
N GLU A 172 -3.23 -7.34 -8.45
CA GLU A 172 -2.18 -7.86 -9.32
C GLU A 172 -2.25 -7.17 -10.68
N VAL A 173 -1.41 -6.14 -10.84
CA VAL A 173 -1.13 -5.51 -12.12
C VAL A 173 -0.78 -6.63 -13.09
N PRO A 174 -1.56 -6.87 -14.16
CA PRO A 174 -1.39 -8.06 -14.98
C PRO A 174 0.06 -8.17 -15.43
N SER A 175 0.71 -9.28 -15.04
CA SER A 175 2.14 -9.47 -15.31
C SER A 175 2.47 -9.16 -16.77
N ARG A 176 3.62 -8.54 -17.02
CA ARG A 176 4.07 -8.17 -18.38
C ARG A 176 3.96 -9.34 -19.38
N GLY A 177 4.16 -10.57 -18.92
CA GLY A 177 3.98 -11.79 -19.72
C GLY A 177 2.52 -12.06 -20.10
N TYR A 178 1.58 -11.85 -19.18
CA TYR A 178 0.14 -11.95 -19.46
C TYR A 178 -0.30 -10.90 -20.49
N LEU A 179 0.10 -9.64 -20.31
CA LEU A 179 -0.22 -8.57 -21.24
C LEU A 179 0.36 -8.81 -22.64
N LYS A 180 1.58 -9.34 -22.71
CA LYS A 180 2.23 -9.73 -23.98
C LYS A 180 1.49 -10.87 -24.68
N ARG A 181 1.01 -11.88 -23.95
CA ARG A 181 0.22 -12.99 -24.51
C ARG A 181 -1.13 -12.51 -25.05
N GLN A 182 -1.84 -11.67 -24.30
CA GLN A 182 -3.09 -11.03 -24.73
C GLN A 182 -2.88 -10.23 -26.02
N ALA A 183 -1.83 -9.40 -26.08
CA ALA A 183 -1.49 -8.64 -27.28
C ALA A 183 -1.17 -9.54 -28.49
N GLN A 184 -0.43 -10.63 -28.28
CA GLN A 184 -0.12 -11.59 -29.34
C GLN A 184 -1.38 -12.27 -29.88
N LEU A 185 -2.31 -12.67 -29.01
CA LEU A 185 -3.59 -13.27 -29.43
C LEU A 185 -4.40 -12.30 -30.31
N VAL A 186 -4.41 -11.02 -29.96
CA VAL A 186 -5.08 -9.98 -30.77
C VAL A 186 -4.41 -9.80 -32.13
N ILE A 187 -3.07 -9.80 -32.18
CA ILE A 187 -2.29 -9.70 -33.41
C ILE A 187 -2.54 -10.91 -34.31
N ASP A 188 -2.48 -12.13 -33.76
CA ASP A 188 -2.69 -13.38 -34.49
C ASP A 188 -4.12 -13.47 -35.05
N ALA A 189 -5.12 -13.05 -34.25
CA ALA A 189 -6.51 -12.99 -34.69
C ALA A 189 -6.72 -11.99 -35.85
N LYS A 190 -6.03 -10.84 -35.82
CA LYS A 190 -6.09 -9.84 -36.90
C LYS A 190 -5.32 -10.27 -38.14
N LEU A 191 -4.21 -10.98 -38.00
CA LEU A 191 -3.44 -11.55 -39.12
C LEU A 191 -4.23 -12.63 -39.87
N ARG A 192 -4.94 -13.53 -39.15
CA ARG A 192 -5.77 -14.57 -39.77
C ARG A 192 -6.92 -14.02 -40.62
N ARG A 193 -7.44 -12.83 -40.31
CA ARG A 193 -8.54 -12.21 -41.08
C ARG A 193 -8.12 -11.64 -42.43
N LYS A 194 -6.82 -11.47 -42.71
CA LYS A 194 -6.37 -10.92 -44.00
C LYS A 194 -6.41 -11.94 -45.16
N ASN A 195 -6.59 -13.23 -44.89
CA ASN A 195 -6.57 -14.28 -45.92
C ASN A 195 -7.90 -15.02 -46.13
N VAL A 196 -9.02 -14.57 -45.54
CA VAL A 196 -10.33 -15.16 -45.82
C VAL A 196 -10.89 -14.56 -47.12
N ARG A 197 -10.36 -15.03 -48.25
CA ARG A 197 -10.96 -14.80 -49.57
C ARG A 197 -12.19 -15.69 -49.66
N LEU A 198 -13.34 -15.17 -49.21
CA LEU A 198 -14.66 -15.77 -49.44
C LEU A 198 -14.85 -15.95 -50.96
N GLN A 199 -14.68 -17.17 -51.45
CA GLN A 199 -15.13 -17.52 -52.79
C GLN A 199 -16.66 -17.62 -52.74
N LEU A 200 -17.35 -16.62 -53.26
CA LEU A 200 -18.79 -16.73 -53.50
C LEU A 200 -19.04 -17.77 -54.60
N PRO A 201 -20.02 -18.68 -54.43
CA PRO A 201 -20.38 -19.61 -55.49
C PRO A 201 -21.00 -18.81 -56.65
N LYS A 202 -20.44 -18.99 -57.85
CA LYS A 202 -21.00 -18.44 -59.09
C LYS A 202 -22.34 -19.11 -59.36
N ARG A 203 -23.35 -18.28 -59.62
CA ARG A 203 -24.65 -18.68 -60.17
C ARG A 203 -24.49 -19.24 -61.58
#